data_AF-A0A1X1MMI2-F1
#
_entry.id   AF-A0A1X1MMI2-F1
#
_cell.length_a   1.000
_cell.length_b   1.000
_cell.length_c   1.000
_cell.angle_alpha   90.00
_cell.angle_beta   90.00
_cell.angle_gamma   90.00
#
_symmetry.space_group_name_H-M   'P 1'
#
loop_
_entity.id
_entity.type
_entity.pdbx_description
1 polymer ?
#
loop_
_entity_poly.entity_id
_entity_poly.type
_entity_poly.pdbx_seq_one_letter_code
_entity_poly.pdbx_strand_id
1 'polypeptide(L)'
;MKKLALTIIATTVILGSMQTVTANQERRPPPPSFEQMDNDGNGELSKDEIKGPILNLFDELDTDGNGTLSESEWPDAPPPPPVQ
;
A
#
# COMPACT_ATOMS: atom_id res chain seq x y z
N MET A 1 62.15 23.88 27.67
CA MET A 1 61.49 24.75 26.64
C MET A 1 61.40 23.91 25.37
N LYS A 2 60.27 23.48 24.80
CA LYS A 2 58.83 23.65 25.03
C LYS A 2 58.23 22.26 24.72
N LYS A 3 57.54 21.63 25.69
CA LYS A 3 56.77 20.40 25.45
C LYS A 3 55.51 20.82 24.69
N LEU A 4 55.36 20.38 23.45
CA LEU A 4 54.13 20.57 22.68
C LEU A 4 53.06 19.64 23.25
N ALA A 5 52.41 20.11 24.31
CA ALA A 5 51.19 19.50 24.84
C ALA A 5 50.06 19.85 23.86
N LEU A 6 49.79 18.93 22.94
CA LEU A 6 48.61 18.97 22.09
C LEU A 6 47.44 18.52 22.97
N THR A 7 46.72 19.48 23.53
CA THR A 7 45.58 19.22 24.42
C THR A 7 44.38 19.98 23.86
N ILE A 8 43.31 19.22 23.62
CA ILE A 8 41.90 19.63 23.41
C ILE A 8 41.70 20.31 22.05
N ILE A 9 40.88 19.79 21.14
CA ILE A 9 39.49 19.43 21.35
C ILE A 9 39.23 18.12 20.62
N ALA A 10 38.94 17.07 21.38
CA ALA A 10 38.21 15.93 20.88
C ALA A 10 36.92 16.47 20.29
N THR A 11 36.86 16.60 18.97
CA THR A 11 35.66 16.89 18.21
C THR A 11 34.76 15.67 18.33
N THR A 12 34.15 15.48 19.49
CA THR A 12 32.89 14.77 19.66
C THR A 12 31.81 15.63 19.03
N VAL A 13 31.84 15.77 17.71
CA VAL A 13 30.62 16.04 16.98
C VAL A 13 30.03 14.67 16.72
N ILE A 14 29.32 14.16 17.72
CA ILE A 14 28.27 13.18 17.51
C ILE A 14 27.22 13.94 16.69
N LEU A 15 27.46 14.05 15.37
CA LEU A 15 26.45 14.50 14.42
C LEU A 15 25.33 13.48 14.57
N GLY A 16 24.29 13.92 15.26
CA GLY A 16 23.17 13.09 15.67
C GLY A 16 22.74 12.22 14.51
N SER A 17 22.77 10.92 14.74
CA SER A 17 22.01 9.95 13.96
C SER A 17 20.55 10.35 14.14
N MET A 18 20.10 11.29 13.30
CA MET A 18 18.71 11.70 13.23
C MET A 18 17.93 10.44 12.93
N GLN A 19 17.11 10.12 13.92
CA GLN A 19 16.36 8.92 14.04
C GLN A 19 15.54 8.73 12.76
N THR A 20 15.76 7.63 12.05
CA THR A 20 14.76 7.13 11.09
C THR A 20 13.60 6.58 11.91
N VAL A 21 12.82 7.45 12.55
CA VAL A 21 11.56 7.05 13.19
C VAL A 21 10.58 6.80 12.07
N THR A 22 10.60 5.55 11.60
CA THR A 22 9.49 4.78 11.04
C THR A 22 8.33 5.61 10.48
N ALA A 23 8.49 6.11 9.25
CA ALA A 23 7.35 6.18 8.35
C ALA A 23 7.31 4.88 7.53
N ASN A 24 7.27 3.73 8.22
CA ASN A 24 6.63 2.55 7.68
C ASN A 24 5.12 2.82 7.72
N GLN A 25 4.70 3.86 6.99
CA GLN A 25 3.35 4.02 6.54
C GLN A 25 3.11 2.74 5.77
N GLU A 26 2.32 1.84 6.35
CA GLU A 26 1.81 0.65 5.68
C GLU A 26 1.14 1.16 4.40
N ARG A 27 1.93 1.34 3.34
CA ARG A 27 1.41 1.47 1.99
C ARG A 27 0.88 0.10 1.71
N ARG A 28 -0.32 -0.18 2.22
CA ARG A 28 -1.13 -1.26 1.69
C ARG A 28 -1.09 -1.01 0.18
N PRO A 29 -0.60 -1.97 -0.61
CA PRO A 29 -0.61 -1.81 -2.04
C PRO A 29 -2.02 -1.40 -2.45
N PRO A 30 -2.17 -0.55 -3.48
CA PRO A 30 -3.48 -0.21 -3.98
C PRO A 30 -4.28 -1.51 -4.20
N PRO A 31 -5.60 -1.48 -3.99
CA PRO A 31 -6.42 -2.65 -4.31
C PRO A 31 -6.10 -3.09 -5.74
N PRO A 32 -6.07 -4.41 -5.99
CA PRO A 32 -5.82 -4.91 -7.34
C PRO A 32 -6.83 -4.30 -8.32
N SER A 33 -6.38 -3.98 -9.54
CA SER A 33 -7.27 -3.58 -10.61
C SER A 33 -8.11 -4.78 -11.08
N PHE A 34 -9.17 -4.51 -11.83
CA PHE A 34 -10.00 -5.53 -12.49
C PHE A 34 -9.13 -6.55 -13.24
N GLU A 35 -8.27 -6.06 -14.13
CA GLU A 35 -7.34 -6.87 -14.94
C GLU A 35 -6.38 -7.72 -14.10
N GLN A 36 -6.07 -7.30 -12.86
CA GLN A 36 -5.21 -8.07 -11.96
C GLN A 36 -5.96 -9.20 -11.24
N MET A 37 -7.28 -9.14 -11.19
CA MET A 37 -8.13 -10.18 -10.60
C MET A 37 -8.65 -11.16 -11.64
N ASP A 38 -8.80 -10.74 -12.90
CA ASP A 38 -9.26 -11.58 -14.01
C ASP A 38 -8.14 -12.55 -14.40
N ASN A 39 -8.12 -13.72 -13.76
CA ASN A 39 -7.00 -14.65 -13.91
C ASN A 39 -7.15 -15.53 -15.14
N ASP A 40 -8.38 -15.78 -15.56
CA ASP A 40 -8.66 -16.56 -16.78
C ASP A 40 -8.76 -15.69 -18.04
N GLY A 41 -8.84 -14.37 -17.88
CA GLY A 41 -8.83 -13.39 -18.95
C GLY A 41 -10.13 -13.36 -19.74
N ASN A 42 -11.25 -13.72 -19.10
CA ASN A 42 -12.55 -13.82 -19.76
C ASN A 42 -13.31 -12.47 -19.80
N GLY A 43 -12.80 -11.44 -19.13
CA GLY A 43 -13.43 -10.11 -19.05
C GLY A 43 -14.51 -9.97 -17.97
N GLU A 44 -14.60 -10.94 -17.05
CA GLU A 44 -15.52 -10.99 -15.92
C GLU A 44 -14.79 -11.53 -14.68
N LEU A 45 -15.25 -11.16 -13.49
CA LEU A 45 -14.69 -11.65 -12.23
C LEU A 45 -15.69 -12.55 -11.52
N SER A 46 -15.32 -13.82 -11.39
CA SER A 46 -16.08 -14.77 -10.58
C SER A 46 -15.86 -14.55 -9.07
N LYS A 47 -16.78 -15.08 -8.25
CA LYS A 47 -16.68 -15.01 -6.78
C LYS A 47 -15.41 -15.67 -6.23
N ASP A 48 -14.84 -16.64 -6.96
CA ASP A 48 -13.60 -17.33 -6.61
C ASP A 48 -12.33 -16.49 -6.89
N GLU A 49 -12.41 -15.58 -7.86
CA GLU A 49 -11.32 -14.66 -8.23
C GLU A 49 -11.27 -13.43 -7.33
N ILE A 50 -12.43 -13.02 -6.78
CA ILE A 50 -12.56 -11.84 -5.95
C ILE A 50 -12.13 -12.11 -4.50
N LYS A 51 -11.36 -11.17 -3.94
CA LYS A 51 -10.85 -11.26 -2.56
C LYS A 51 -11.00 -9.95 -1.81
N GLY A 52 -10.89 -10.04 -0.49
CA GLY A 52 -10.88 -8.87 0.39
C GLY A 52 -12.26 -8.20 0.51
N PRO A 53 -12.31 -6.87 0.72
CA PRO A 53 -13.56 -6.16 0.96
C PRO A 53 -14.58 -6.27 -0.18
N ILE A 54 -14.11 -6.41 -1.42
CA ILE A 54 -14.98 -6.51 -2.60
C ILE A 54 -15.85 -7.77 -2.54
N LEU A 55 -15.36 -8.87 -1.96
CA LEU A 55 -16.15 -10.11 -1.84
C LEU A 55 -17.44 -9.90 -1.02
N ASN A 56 -17.41 -8.99 -0.03
CA ASN A 56 -18.58 -8.64 0.75
C ASN A 56 -19.57 -7.74 -0.01
N LEU A 57 -19.08 -7.05 -1.04
CA LEU A 57 -19.87 -6.20 -1.92
C LEU A 57 -20.26 -6.92 -3.21
N PHE A 58 -19.86 -8.18 -3.39
CA PHE A 58 -20.10 -8.93 -4.63
C PHE A 58 -21.57 -8.86 -5.05
N ASP A 59 -22.47 -9.25 -4.13
CA ASP A 59 -23.90 -9.30 -4.41
C ASP A 59 -24.52 -7.89 -4.59
N GLU A 60 -23.81 -6.82 -4.19
CA GLU A 60 -24.21 -5.42 -4.42
C GLU A 60 -23.70 -4.88 -5.77
N LEU A 61 -22.57 -5.40 -6.24
CA LEU A 61 -21.94 -5.02 -7.51
C LEU A 61 -22.49 -5.83 -8.69
N ASP A 62 -22.91 -7.08 -8.47
CA ASP A 62 -23.54 -7.97 -9.46
C ASP A 62 -24.98 -7.50 -9.71
N THR A 63 -25.11 -6.44 -10.50
CA THR A 63 -26.39 -5.74 -10.70
C THR A 63 -27.30 -6.47 -11.68
N ASP A 64 -26.72 -7.23 -12.60
CA ASP A 64 -27.47 -8.06 -13.54
C ASP A 64 -27.81 -9.45 -12.98
N GLY A 65 -27.17 -9.86 -11.87
CA GLY A 65 -27.44 -11.09 -11.14
C GLY A 65 -26.94 -12.35 -11.87
N ASN A 66 -25.92 -12.21 -12.71
CA ASN A 66 -25.39 -13.30 -13.53
C ASN A 66 -24.38 -14.18 -12.76
N GLY A 67 -23.94 -13.74 -11.57
CA GLY A 67 -22.98 -14.45 -10.73
C GLY A 67 -21.50 -14.16 -11.03
N THR A 68 -21.21 -13.14 -11.84
CA THR A 68 -19.88 -12.58 -12.13
C THR A 68 -19.95 -11.05 -12.09
N LEU A 69 -18.80 -10.37 -11.97
CA LEU A 69 -18.73 -8.90 -12.10
C LEU A 69 -18.07 -8.55 -13.43
N SER A 70 -18.78 -7.83 -14.28
CA SER A 70 -18.20 -7.26 -15.50
C SER A 70 -17.32 -6.04 -15.18
N GLU A 71 -16.46 -5.62 -16.12
CA GLU A 71 -15.66 -4.38 -15.99
C GLU A 71 -16.55 -3.15 -15.72
N SER A 72 -17.78 -3.13 -16.25
CA SER A 72 -18.74 -2.04 -16.05
C SER A 72 -19.37 -2.02 -14.66
N GLU A 73 -19.40 -3.16 -13.97
CA GLU A 73 -19.88 -3.33 -12.59
C GLU A 73 -18.76 -3.22 -11.57
N TRP A 74 -17.50 -3.25 -12.03
CA TRP A 74 -16.36 -3.10 -11.18
C TRP A 74 -16.26 -1.66 -10.65
N PRO A 75 -16.18 -1.46 -9.33
CA PRO A 75 -16.00 -0.12 -8.79
C PRO A 75 -14.60 0.37 -9.19
N ASP A 76 -14.55 1.50 -9.88
CA ASP A 76 -13.36 2.34 -10.01
C ASP A 76 -12.95 2.78 -8.59
N ALA A 77 -12.21 1.94 -7.87
CA ALA A 77 -11.97 2.14 -6.45
C ALA A 77 -11.22 3.47 -6.23
N PRO A 78 -11.83 4.49 -5.58
CA PRO A 78 -11.05 5.64 -5.15
C PRO A 78 -10.06 5.15 -4.07
N PRO A 79 -8.83 5.71 -4.04
CA PRO A 79 -7.82 5.30 -3.07
C PRO A 79 -8.38 5.42 -1.65
N PRO A 80 -7.95 4.53 -0.73
CA PRO A 80 -8.42 4.59 0.65
C PRO A 80 -8.17 6.00 1.21
N PRO A 81 -9.14 6.61 1.91
CA PRO A 81 -8.96 7.93 2.49
C PRO A 81 -7.72 7.94 3.38
N PRO A 82 -7.00 9.07 3.49
CA PRO A 82 -5.86 9.17 4.37
C PRO A 82 -6.31 8.75 5.77
N VAL A 83 -5.59 7.80 6.38
CA VAL A 83 -5.76 7.50 7.80
C VAL A 83 -5.41 8.79 8.54
N GLN A 84 -6.42 9.45 9.12
CA GLN A 84 -6.23 10.67 9.91
C GLN A 84 -5.50 10.38 11.21
#